data_AF-A0A2M7NLY5-F1
#
_entry.id   AF-A0A2M7NLY5-F1
#
_cell.length_a   1.000
_cell.length_b   1.000
_cell.length_c   1.000
_cell.angle_alpha   90.00
_cell.angle_beta   90.00
_cell.angle_gamma   90.00
#
_symmetry.space_group_name_H-M   'P 1'
#
loop_
_entity.id
_entity.type
_entity.pdbx_description
1 polymer ?
#
loop_
_entity_poly.entity_id
_entity_poly.type
_entity_poly.pdbx_seq_one_letter_code
_entity_poly.pdbx_strand_id
1 'polypeptide(L)'
;MKISIYPPCGFSEIGQRENNEDALFPSLELASENHNLFIVCDGVGGSDKGEVASKLAVDSISDYLLNTSQDSVDDNSIQSAVNTALDKFDEAINNDESLKKMATTLALLFYNENGVLFSHIGDSRIYHIRNETIIYKSKDHTFVNQLLEQQIITEEEAKASKKNQLIRFISTTNKKYAKAETYLQIDL
;
A
#
# COMPACT_ATOMS: atom_id res chain seq x y z
N MET A 1 7.10 -22.50 9.37
CA MET A 1 8.33 -22.20 8.58
C MET A 1 9.19 -21.23 9.40
N LYS A 2 10.53 -21.36 9.45
CA LYS A 2 11.36 -20.41 10.21
C LYS A 2 11.84 -19.29 9.29
N ILE A 3 11.09 -18.19 9.22
CA ILE A 3 11.51 -16.98 8.52
C ILE A 3 12.53 -16.26 9.40
N SER A 4 13.69 -15.91 8.84
CA SER A 4 14.71 -15.08 9.50
C SER A 4 14.89 -13.82 8.68
N ILE A 5 14.92 -12.70 9.37
CA ILE A 5 14.90 -11.36 8.80
C ILE A 5 16.21 -10.69 9.14
N TYR A 6 16.85 -10.17 8.12
CA TYR A 6 17.94 -9.24 8.31
C TYR A 6 17.38 -7.87 8.67
N PRO A 7 18.17 -7.00 9.32
CA PRO A 7 17.76 -5.64 9.62
C PRO A 7 17.17 -4.97 8.37
N PRO A 8 15.93 -4.45 8.43
CA PRO A 8 15.30 -3.81 7.29
C PRO A 8 16.05 -2.52 6.95
N CYS A 9 16.19 -2.26 5.64
CA CYS A 9 16.69 -0.99 5.13
C CYS A 9 15.53 -0.22 4.51
N GLY A 10 15.46 1.09 4.76
CA GLY A 10 14.46 1.96 4.17
C GLY A 10 15.03 3.36 3.91
N PHE A 11 14.38 4.06 2.99
CA PHE A 11 14.66 5.45 2.67
C PHE A 11 13.35 6.12 2.25
N SER A 12 13.22 7.42 2.51
CA SER A 12 12.13 8.25 2.03
C SER A 12 12.67 9.65 1.81
N GLU A 13 12.49 10.17 0.60
CA GLU A 13 13.11 11.41 0.14
C GLU A 13 12.04 12.22 -0.58
N ILE A 14 12.00 13.54 -0.32
CA ILE A 14 11.05 14.45 -0.95
C ILE A 14 11.22 14.55 -2.48
N GLY A 15 12.45 14.32 -2.96
CA GLY A 15 12.79 14.51 -4.36
C GLY A 15 12.57 15.95 -4.84
N GLN A 16 11.81 16.11 -5.93
CA GLN A 16 11.54 17.42 -6.56
C GLN A 16 10.19 18.03 -6.17
N ARG A 17 9.51 17.47 -5.16
CA ARG A 17 8.20 17.96 -4.68
C ARG A 17 8.38 19.01 -3.58
N GLU A 18 7.30 19.74 -3.27
CA GLU A 18 7.28 20.74 -2.18
C GLU A 18 7.06 20.09 -0.81
N ASN A 19 6.37 18.95 -0.77
CA ASN A 19 6.11 18.13 0.40
C ASN A 19 6.40 16.66 0.08
N ASN A 20 6.80 15.91 1.12
CA ASN A 20 6.85 14.45 1.05
C ASN A 20 5.49 13.91 1.51
N GLU A 21 4.79 13.22 0.62
CA GLU A 21 3.48 12.62 0.89
C GLU A 21 3.57 11.12 1.17
N ASP A 22 4.78 10.57 1.25
CA ASP A 22 5.01 9.18 1.62
C ASP A 22 4.93 8.98 3.14
N ALA A 23 4.33 7.87 3.55
CA ALA A 23 4.32 7.40 4.93
C ALA A 23 4.73 5.92 4.99
N LEU A 24 5.42 5.56 6.08
CA LEU A 24 6.02 4.24 6.28
C LEU A 24 5.68 3.70 7.67
N PHE A 25 5.44 2.39 7.77
CA PHE A 25 5.47 1.65 9.03
C PHE A 25 6.39 0.43 8.95
N PRO A 26 7.19 0.13 9.99
CA PRO A 26 7.57 1.06 11.06
C PRO A 26 8.28 2.30 10.48
N SER A 27 8.40 3.37 11.26
CA SER A 27 9.24 4.50 10.83
C SER A 27 10.69 4.05 10.63
N LEU A 28 11.43 4.75 9.78
CA LEU A 28 12.81 4.40 9.43
C LEU A 28 13.72 4.21 10.66
N GLU A 29 13.49 5.00 11.71
CA GLU A 29 14.25 4.99 12.96
C GLU A 29 13.90 3.81 13.89
N LEU A 30 12.70 3.23 13.73
CA LEU A 30 12.19 2.15 14.58
C LEU A 30 12.26 0.78 13.89
N ALA A 31 12.43 0.76 12.56
CA ALA A 31 12.52 -0.45 11.78
C ALA A 31 13.63 -1.37 12.29
N SER A 32 13.29 -2.63 12.56
CA SER A 32 14.20 -3.63 13.12
C SER A 32 13.73 -5.05 12.78
N GLU A 33 14.59 -6.04 12.99
CA GLU A 33 14.26 -7.46 12.78
C GLU A 33 13.16 -8.02 13.70
N ASN A 34 12.63 -7.22 14.64
CA ASN A 34 11.51 -7.64 15.50
C ASN A 34 10.14 -7.25 14.95
N HIS A 35 10.09 -6.43 13.89
CA HIS A 35 8.84 -6.13 13.21
C HIS A 35 8.46 -7.28 12.30
N ASN A 36 7.17 -7.46 12.06
CA ASN A 36 6.65 -8.43 11.09
C ASN A 36 5.61 -7.84 10.14
N LEU A 37 5.43 -6.52 10.20
CA LEU A 37 4.54 -5.73 9.38
C LEU A 37 5.34 -4.56 8.80
N PHE A 38 5.23 -4.38 7.50
CA PHE A 38 5.81 -3.27 6.76
C PHE A 38 4.73 -2.64 5.88
N ILE A 39 4.62 -1.32 5.90
CA ILE A 39 3.64 -0.57 5.12
C ILE A 39 4.33 0.61 4.44
N VAL A 40 3.99 0.82 3.18
CA VAL A 40 4.31 2.03 2.41
C VAL A 40 2.99 2.58 1.87
N CYS A 41 2.76 3.87 2.08
CA CYS A 41 1.64 4.61 1.53
C CYS A 41 2.18 5.86 0.83
N ASP A 42 1.79 6.08 -0.43
CA ASP A 42 2.13 7.27 -1.23
C ASP A 42 0.85 8.10 -1.39
N GLY A 43 0.87 9.34 -0.91
CA GLY A 43 -0.23 10.28 -1.07
C GLY A 43 -0.49 10.59 -2.55
N VAL A 44 -1.74 10.44 -2.99
CA VAL A 44 -2.07 10.62 -4.41
C VAL A 44 -2.12 12.12 -4.74
N GLY A 45 -1.03 12.60 -5.34
CA GLY A 45 -0.88 14.00 -5.76
C GLY A 45 -2.00 14.52 -6.67
N GLY A 46 -2.43 15.77 -6.43
CA GLY A 46 -3.59 16.40 -7.08
C GLY A 46 -4.86 16.38 -6.22
N SER A 47 -4.83 15.62 -5.12
CA SER A 47 -5.66 15.86 -3.94
C SER A 47 -4.91 16.78 -2.99
N ASP A 48 -5.56 17.82 -2.45
CA ASP A 48 -4.99 18.54 -1.31
C ASP A 48 -4.83 17.50 -0.17
N LYS A 49 -3.67 17.47 0.49
CA LYS A 49 -3.40 16.71 1.73
C LYS A 49 -3.05 15.22 1.58
N GLY A 50 -2.23 14.87 0.58
CA GLY A 50 -1.71 13.50 0.43
C GLY A 50 -0.89 13.03 1.64
N GLU A 51 -0.14 13.92 2.27
CA GLU A 51 0.64 13.65 3.49
C GLU A 51 -0.25 13.25 4.68
N VAL A 52 -1.46 13.82 4.76
CA VAL A 52 -2.42 13.48 5.81
C VAL A 52 -3.04 12.12 5.53
N ALA A 53 -3.41 11.84 4.27
CA ALA A 53 -3.97 10.57 3.87
C ALA A 53 -3.01 9.41 4.14
N SER A 54 -1.77 9.50 3.65
CA SER A 54 -0.78 8.43 3.78
C SER A 54 -0.47 8.15 5.25
N LYS A 55 -0.26 9.20 6.06
CA LYS A 55 -0.01 9.05 7.51
C LYS A 55 -1.18 8.39 8.23
N LEU A 56 -2.40 8.88 7.99
CA LEU A 56 -3.59 8.36 8.66
C LEU A 56 -3.88 6.90 8.26
N ALA A 57 -3.62 6.52 7.00
CA ALA A 57 -3.74 5.15 6.54
C ALA A 57 -2.71 4.24 7.21
N VAL A 58 -1.43 4.64 7.23
CA VAL A 58 -0.36 3.88 7.88
C VAL A 58 -0.66 3.65 9.35
N ASP A 59 -1.03 4.70 10.09
CA ASP A 59 -1.31 4.61 11.52
C ASP A 59 -2.51 3.68 11.79
N SER A 60 -3.62 3.91 11.09
CA SER A 60 -4.85 3.12 11.31
C SER A 60 -4.69 1.65 10.94
N ILE A 61 -4.01 1.35 9.84
CA ILE A 61 -3.82 -0.03 9.36
C ILE A 61 -2.82 -0.76 10.25
N SER A 62 -1.70 -0.11 10.60
CA SER A 62 -0.70 -0.73 11.48
C SER A 62 -1.28 -0.99 12.87
N ASP A 63 -1.97 -0.03 13.48
CA ASP A 63 -2.62 -0.20 14.77
C ASP A 63 -3.63 -1.36 14.75
N TYR A 64 -4.46 -1.46 13.71
CA TYR A 64 -5.42 -2.56 13.59
C TYR A 64 -4.74 -3.93 13.51
N LEU A 65 -3.72 -4.06 12.65
CA LEU A 65 -3.06 -5.33 12.42
C LEU A 65 -2.16 -5.77 13.57
N LEU A 66 -1.48 -4.84 14.25
CA LEU A 66 -0.68 -5.15 15.45
C LEU A 66 -1.54 -5.62 16.64
N ASN A 67 -2.80 -5.18 16.70
CA ASN A 67 -3.76 -5.64 17.70
C ASN A 67 -4.55 -6.88 17.25
N THR A 68 -4.35 -7.35 16.01
CA THR A 68 -4.93 -8.59 15.51
C THR A 68 -4.02 -9.77 15.86
N SER A 69 -4.59 -10.91 16.25
CA SER A 69 -3.81 -12.12 16.48
C SER A 69 -3.02 -12.49 15.22
N GLN A 70 -1.72 -12.74 15.34
CA GLN A 70 -0.84 -12.97 14.18
C GLN A 70 -1.26 -14.18 13.33
N ASP A 71 -1.87 -15.20 13.94
CA ASP A 71 -2.40 -16.38 13.26
C ASP A 71 -3.71 -16.11 12.52
N SER A 72 -4.31 -14.93 12.72
CA SER A 72 -5.58 -14.51 12.13
C SER A 72 -5.42 -13.45 11.04
N VAL A 73 -4.18 -13.04 10.73
CA VAL A 73 -3.93 -12.07 9.66
C VAL A 73 -4.07 -12.75 8.31
N ASP A 74 -5.17 -12.43 7.62
CA ASP A 74 -5.55 -12.88 6.29
C ASP A 74 -6.07 -11.73 5.41
N ASP A 75 -6.56 -12.04 4.21
CA ASP A 75 -7.16 -11.04 3.29
C ASP A 75 -8.32 -10.26 3.93
N ASN A 76 -9.17 -10.91 4.74
CA ASN A 76 -10.30 -10.25 5.39
C ASN A 76 -9.84 -9.27 6.47
N SER A 77 -8.83 -9.65 7.25
CA SER A 77 -8.23 -8.79 8.27
C SER A 77 -7.58 -7.55 7.64
N ILE A 78 -6.88 -7.70 6.51
CA ILE A 78 -6.29 -6.58 5.78
C ILE A 78 -7.37 -5.66 5.24
N GLN A 79 -8.42 -6.21 4.61
CA GLN A 79 -9.52 -5.39 4.12
C GLN A 79 -10.26 -4.68 5.28
N SER A 80 -10.35 -5.30 6.46
CA SER A 80 -10.91 -4.70 7.66
C SER A 80 -10.03 -3.57 8.22
N ALA A 81 -8.71 -3.73 8.15
CA ALA A 81 -7.76 -2.67 8.49
C ALA A 81 -7.90 -1.47 7.53
N VAL A 82 -8.05 -1.72 6.23
CA VAL A 82 -8.33 -0.67 5.23
C VAL A 82 -9.67 0.02 5.49
N ASN A 83 -10.71 -0.74 5.86
CA ASN A 83 -12.00 -0.15 6.23
C ASN A 83 -11.87 0.72 7.49
N THR A 84 -11.07 0.31 8.47
CA THR A 84 -10.78 1.12 9.66
C THR A 84 -10.09 2.44 9.29
N ALA A 85 -9.14 2.41 8.35
CA ALA A 85 -8.55 3.63 7.81
C ALA A 85 -9.57 4.53 7.10
N LEU A 86 -10.50 3.96 6.32
CA LEU A 86 -11.58 4.73 5.69
C LEU A 86 -12.51 5.38 6.72
N ASP A 87 -12.80 4.71 7.82
CA ASP A 87 -13.60 5.30 8.90
C ASP A 87 -12.85 6.45 9.58
N LYS A 88 -11.52 6.33 9.76
CA LYS A 88 -10.67 7.44 10.22
C LYS A 88 -10.61 8.59 9.23
N PHE A 89 -10.63 8.31 7.93
CA PHE A 89 -10.71 9.35 6.91
C PHE A 89 -12.04 10.10 7.01
N ASP A 90 -13.17 9.40 7.17
CA ASP A 90 -14.49 10.01 7.35
C ASP A 90 -14.52 10.88 8.63
N GLU A 91 -13.98 10.39 9.75
CA GLU A 91 -13.84 11.17 11.00
C GLU A 91 -13.03 12.46 10.77
N ALA A 92 -11.88 12.37 10.08
CA ALA A 92 -11.03 13.52 9.79
C ALA A 92 -11.74 14.55 8.89
N ILE A 93 -12.46 14.10 7.86
CA ILE A 93 -13.22 14.96 6.95
C ILE A 93 -14.38 15.67 7.67
N ASN A 94 -15.03 15.00 8.63
CA ASN A 94 -16.09 15.63 9.43
C ASN A 94 -15.54 16.77 10.31
N ASN A 95 -14.26 16.71 10.69
CA ASN A 95 -13.59 17.77 11.45
C ASN A 95 -13.00 18.86 10.56
N ASP A 96 -12.59 18.53 9.33
CA ASP A 96 -12.04 19.44 8.34
C ASP A 96 -12.45 19.04 6.91
N GLU A 97 -13.42 19.75 6.35
CA GLU A 97 -13.94 19.47 5.00
C GLU A 97 -12.87 19.62 3.90
N SER A 98 -11.76 20.32 4.15
CA SER A 98 -10.68 20.44 3.16
C SER A 98 -10.00 19.09 2.86
N LEU A 99 -10.12 18.12 3.77
CA LEU A 99 -9.58 16.76 3.61
C LEU A 99 -10.41 15.88 2.67
N LYS A 100 -11.56 16.35 2.17
CA LYS A 100 -12.52 15.54 1.40
C LYS A 100 -11.94 14.84 0.17
N LYS A 101 -10.88 15.39 -0.41
CA LYS A 101 -10.22 14.83 -1.59
C LYS A 101 -9.03 13.94 -1.26
N MET A 102 -8.59 13.87 -0.01
CA MET A 102 -7.37 13.16 0.37
C MET A 102 -7.44 11.69 -0.08
N ALA A 103 -6.31 11.19 -0.56
CA ALA A 103 -6.19 9.85 -1.07
C ALA A 103 -4.74 9.35 -0.94
N THR A 104 -4.58 8.04 -0.77
CA THR A 104 -3.26 7.40 -0.69
C THR A 104 -3.28 6.02 -1.32
N THR A 105 -2.12 5.53 -1.73
CA THR A 105 -1.90 4.12 -2.06
C THR A 105 -1.69 3.29 -0.79
N LEU A 106 -1.53 1.97 -0.97
CA LEU A 106 -1.08 1.02 0.04
C LEU A 106 -0.15 -0.01 -0.63
N ALA A 107 0.98 -0.29 -0.01
CA ALA A 107 1.76 -1.51 -0.20
C ALA A 107 2.13 -2.05 1.17
N LEU A 108 1.64 -3.24 1.48
CA LEU A 108 1.71 -3.87 2.78
C LEU A 108 2.35 -5.24 2.66
N LEU A 109 3.25 -5.55 3.58
CA LEU A 109 3.85 -6.87 3.73
C LEU A 109 3.77 -7.27 5.21
N PHE A 110 3.20 -8.45 5.45
CA PHE A 110 3.11 -9.08 6.75
C PHE A 110 3.69 -10.49 6.66
N TYR A 111 4.35 -10.96 7.70
CA TYR A 111 4.73 -12.38 7.77
C TYR A 111 4.56 -12.96 9.16
N ASN A 112 4.39 -14.27 9.16
CA ASN A 112 4.32 -15.11 10.34
C ASN A 112 4.88 -16.49 10.00
N GLU A 113 4.68 -17.46 10.89
CA GLU A 113 5.18 -18.82 10.68
C GLU A 113 4.53 -19.54 9.48
N ASN A 114 3.41 -19.02 8.97
CA ASN A 114 2.61 -19.58 7.88
C ASN A 114 3.04 -19.05 6.50
N GLY A 115 3.87 -18.00 6.44
CA GLY A 115 4.38 -17.44 5.19
C GLY A 115 4.43 -15.91 5.19
N VAL A 116 4.51 -15.35 3.99
CA VAL A 116 4.45 -13.89 3.75
C VAL A 116 3.12 -13.56 3.07
N LEU A 117 2.33 -12.74 3.72
CA LEU A 117 1.14 -12.12 3.17
C LEU A 117 1.51 -10.72 2.68
N PHE A 118 1.15 -10.37 1.46
CA PHE A 118 1.35 -9.00 0.99
C PHE A 118 0.11 -8.51 0.26
N SER A 119 -0.14 -7.21 0.33
CA SER A 119 -1.33 -6.59 -0.21
C SER A 119 -1.05 -5.19 -0.71
N HIS A 120 -1.68 -4.78 -1.79
CA HIS A 120 -1.50 -3.44 -2.33
C HIS A 120 -2.79 -2.82 -2.85
N ILE A 121 -2.83 -1.49 -2.88
CA ILE A 121 -3.87 -0.65 -3.46
C ILE A 121 -3.18 0.53 -4.15
N GLY A 122 -3.16 0.57 -5.47
CA GLY A 122 -2.58 1.67 -6.23
C GLY A 122 -1.41 1.17 -7.06
N ASP A 123 -0.43 2.04 -7.28
CA ASP A 123 0.76 1.78 -8.08
C ASP A 123 2.06 1.77 -7.25
N SER A 124 1.97 1.84 -5.92
CA SER A 124 3.04 1.40 -5.04
C SER A 124 3.26 -0.11 -5.22
N ARG A 125 4.53 -0.53 -5.22
CA ARG A 125 4.91 -1.86 -5.70
C ARG A 125 5.59 -2.71 -4.66
N ILE A 126 5.29 -4.00 -4.71
CA ILE A 126 5.92 -5.05 -3.91
C ILE A 126 6.70 -5.96 -4.85
N TYR A 127 7.95 -6.23 -4.50
CA TYR A 127 8.85 -7.07 -5.29
C TYR A 127 9.36 -8.24 -4.45
N HIS A 128 9.43 -9.42 -5.04
CA HIS A 128 10.19 -10.55 -4.51
C HIS A 128 11.37 -10.81 -5.45
N ILE A 129 12.58 -10.69 -4.90
CA ILE A 129 13.83 -10.87 -5.64
C ILE A 129 14.54 -12.11 -5.09
N ARG A 130 14.93 -13.03 -5.98
CA ARG A 130 15.71 -14.23 -5.64
C ARG A 130 16.78 -14.44 -6.71
N ASN A 131 18.02 -14.68 -6.28
CA ASN A 131 19.17 -14.90 -7.18
C ASN A 131 19.24 -13.81 -8.28
N GLU A 132 19.24 -12.54 -7.85
CA GLU A 132 19.31 -11.37 -8.74
C GLU A 132 18.14 -11.22 -9.73
N THR A 133 17.09 -12.03 -9.58
CA THR A 133 15.92 -12.04 -10.48
C THR A 133 14.67 -11.62 -9.74
N ILE A 134 13.87 -10.74 -10.35
CA ILE A 134 12.52 -10.41 -9.87
C ILE A 134 11.60 -11.59 -10.21
N ILE A 135 11.19 -12.35 -9.19
CA ILE A 135 10.28 -13.50 -9.35
C ILE A 135 8.81 -13.11 -9.12
N TYR A 136 8.58 -11.97 -8.46
CA TYR A 136 7.26 -11.37 -8.33
C TYR A 136 7.34 -9.85 -8.34
N LYS A 137 6.34 -9.23 -8.97
CA LYS A 137 6.08 -7.78 -8.94
C LYS A 137 4.57 -7.60 -8.85
N SER A 138 4.11 -6.76 -7.91
CA SER A 138 2.70 -6.39 -7.86
C SER A 138 2.27 -5.62 -9.11
N LYS A 139 0.99 -5.75 -9.46
CA LYS A 139 0.42 -5.11 -10.64
C LYS A 139 -0.13 -3.75 -10.28
N ASP A 140 0.29 -2.72 -11.01
CA ASP A 140 -0.19 -1.37 -10.77
C ASP A 140 -1.69 -1.29 -11.03
N HIS A 141 -2.43 -0.67 -10.10
CA HIS A 141 -3.84 -0.39 -10.28
C HIS A 141 -4.04 0.92 -11.06
N THR A 142 -3.54 0.94 -12.29
CA THR A 142 -3.67 2.06 -13.24
C THR A 142 -4.57 1.68 -14.41
N PHE A 143 -5.20 2.68 -15.03
CA PHE A 143 -6.07 2.47 -16.17
C PHE A 143 -5.34 1.81 -17.35
N VAL A 144 -4.10 2.22 -17.63
CA VAL A 144 -3.27 1.61 -18.69
C VAL A 144 -2.99 0.14 -18.40
N ASN A 145 -2.67 -0.21 -17.14
CA ASN A 145 -2.44 -1.60 -16.79
C ASN A 145 -3.73 -2.44 -16.93
N GLN A 146 -4.90 -1.88 -16.57
CA GLN A 146 -6.19 -2.54 -16.79
C GLN A 146 -6.46 -2.81 -18.29
N LEU A 147 -6.15 -1.87 -19.18
CA LEU A 147 -6.31 -2.07 -20.62
C LEU A 147 -5.38 -3.16 -21.17
N LEU A 148 -4.16 -3.23 -20.64
CA LEU A 148 -3.18 -4.27 -20.98
C LEU A 148 -3.68 -5.66 -20.56
N GLU A 149 -4.22 -5.79 -19.35
CA GLU A 149 -4.81 -7.05 -18.86
C GLU A 149 -6.01 -7.50 -19.69
N GLN A 150 -6.80 -6.55 -20.18
CA GLN A 150 -7.94 -6.81 -21.07
C GLN A 150 -7.52 -7.08 -22.53
N GLN A 151 -6.21 -7.08 -22.83
CA GLN A 151 -5.66 -7.22 -24.18
C GLN A 151 -6.20 -6.18 -25.18
N ILE A 152 -6.63 -5.02 -24.68
CA ILE A 152 -7.12 -3.90 -25.50
C ILE A 152 -5.94 -3.13 -26.10
N ILE A 153 -4.81 -3.09 -25.38
CA ILE A 153 -3.55 -2.49 -25.81
C ILE A 153 -2.41 -3.49 -25.65
N THR A 154 -1.34 -3.26 -26.40
CA THR A 154 -0.07 -3.98 -26.31
C THR A 154 0.84 -3.40 -25.22
N GLU A 155 1.89 -4.12 -24.83
CA GLU A 155 2.90 -3.60 -23.91
C GLU A 155 3.62 -2.35 -24.46
N GLU A 156 3.85 -2.30 -25.78
CA GLU A 156 4.47 -1.14 -26.43
C GLU A 156 3.58 0.10 -26.32
N GLU A 157 2.28 -0.05 -26.58
CA GLU A 157 1.29 1.02 -26.41
C GLU A 157 1.13 1.44 -24.95
N ALA A 158 1.18 0.49 -24.01
CA ALA A 158 1.13 0.78 -22.58
C ALA A 158 2.35 1.63 -22.15
N LYS A 159 3.56 1.28 -22.62
CA LYS A 159 4.80 2.04 -22.34
C LYS A 159 4.78 3.44 -22.96
N ALA A 160 4.17 3.59 -24.13
CA ALA A 160 4.04 4.89 -24.81
C ALA A 160 2.91 5.77 -24.24
N SER A 161 1.99 5.20 -23.46
CA SER A 161 0.84 5.91 -22.91
C SER A 161 1.26 6.90 -21.82
N LYS A 162 0.73 8.12 -21.91
CA LYS A 162 0.84 9.13 -20.84
C LYS A 162 -0.23 8.98 -19.75
N LYS A 163 -1.09 7.96 -19.84
CA LYS A 163 -2.27 7.80 -18.97
C LYS A 163 -1.98 6.93 -17.74
N ASN A 164 -1.14 7.40 -16.82
CA ASN A 164 -0.92 6.74 -15.52
C ASN A 164 -2.00 7.11 -14.49
N GLN A 165 -3.27 7.09 -14.91
CA GLN A 165 -4.38 7.40 -14.00
C GLN A 165 -4.60 6.22 -13.05
N LEU A 166 -4.48 6.48 -11.75
CA LEU A 166 -4.83 5.52 -10.71
C LEU A 166 -6.33 5.22 -10.71
N ILE A 167 -6.67 3.94 -10.58
CA ILE A 167 -8.05 3.44 -10.55
C ILE A 167 -8.40 2.72 -9.24
N ARG A 168 -7.42 2.44 -8.39
CA ARG A 168 -7.60 1.99 -7.01
C ARG A 168 -6.69 2.79 -6.10
N PHE A 169 -7.25 3.27 -5.00
CA PHE A 169 -6.59 4.06 -3.96
C PHE A 169 -7.53 4.13 -2.75
N ILE A 170 -6.99 4.44 -1.58
CA ILE A 170 -7.77 4.62 -0.36
C ILE A 170 -8.31 6.05 -0.35
N SER A 171 -9.63 6.21 -0.47
CA SER A 171 -10.33 7.49 -0.37
C SER A 171 -11.80 7.27 -0.04
N THR A 172 -12.41 8.23 0.63
CA THR A 172 -13.83 8.22 1.02
C THR A 172 -14.77 8.56 -0.13
N THR A 173 -14.26 9.21 -1.19
CA THR A 173 -15.07 9.60 -2.37
C THR A 173 -15.70 8.38 -3.06
N ASN A 174 -14.98 7.25 -3.09
CA ASN A 174 -15.52 5.98 -3.56
C ASN A 174 -14.81 4.80 -2.89
N LYS A 175 -15.39 4.31 -1.79
CA LYS A 175 -14.84 3.19 -1.01
C LYS A 175 -14.62 1.91 -1.83
N LYS A 176 -15.27 1.75 -2.99
CA LYS A 176 -15.02 0.60 -3.89
C LYS A 176 -13.61 0.59 -4.49
N TYR A 177 -12.95 1.74 -4.58
CA TYR A 177 -11.57 1.83 -5.05
C TYR A 177 -10.56 1.37 -4.00
N ALA A 178 -10.95 1.33 -2.72
CA ALA A 178 -10.14 0.89 -1.60
C ALA A 178 -10.27 -0.62 -1.34
N LYS A 179 -10.41 -1.42 -2.41
CA LYS A 179 -10.31 -2.87 -2.31
C LYS A 179 -8.83 -3.25 -2.27
N ALA A 180 -8.41 -4.01 -1.28
CA ALA A 180 -7.09 -4.59 -1.17
C ALA A 180 -6.91 -5.76 -2.17
N GLU A 181 -5.71 -5.93 -2.71
CA GLU A 181 -5.35 -7.11 -3.50
C GLU A 181 -4.29 -7.90 -2.75
N THR A 182 -4.71 -8.97 -2.09
CA THR A 182 -3.86 -9.73 -1.17
C THR A 182 -3.41 -11.05 -1.77
N TYR A 183 -2.15 -11.38 -1.53
CA TYR A 183 -1.52 -12.63 -1.94
C TYR A 183 -0.79 -13.27 -0.76
N LEU A 184 -0.89 -14.59 -0.64
CA LEU A 184 -0.13 -15.37 0.32
C LEU A 184 0.98 -16.15 -0.40
N GLN A 185 2.22 -15.92 -0.02
CA GLN A 185 3.40 -16.66 -0.47
C GLN A 185 3.88 -17.59 0.64
N ILE A 186 3.80 -18.89 0.39
CA ILE A 186 4.21 -19.94 1.34
C ILE A 186 5.62 -20.47 1.01
N ASP A 187 6.04 -20.39 -0.26
CA ASP A 187 7.37 -20.84 -0.72
C ASP A 187 8.35 -19.66 -0.86
N LEU A 188 9.11 -19.39 0.20
CA LEU A 188 10.19 -18.38 0.27
C LEU A 188 11.59 -19.00 0.15
#